data_AF-A0A537VHU0-F1
#
_entry.id   AF-A0A537VHU0-F1
#
_cell.length_a   1.000
_cell.length_b   1.000
_cell.length_c   1.000
_cell.angle_alpha   90.00
_cell.angle_beta   90.00
_cell.angle_gamma   90.00
#
_symmetry.space_group_name_H-M   'P 1'
#
loop_
_entity.id
_entity.type
_entity.pdbx_description
1 polymer ?
#
loop_
_entity_poly.entity_id
_entity_poly.type
_entity_poly.pdbx_seq_one_letter_code
_entity_poly.pdbx_strand_id
1 'polypeptide(L)'
;MTSVWALAALWLSLALISGLLSIWLRVSTALSEIVVGTVAQLIFGAAIGSALLGTDESWIKFLSGVGAIVLTFLAGAELDPVVFKLKWKEAVAVGLASFFFPFLGCAAGAHYVLGWEVMPSWLAGVAMSTTSVAVVYAVMLEFGFNVTDYGKTVLAACFITDLGTVLALGLIFAPFTLKTAVFVAVGVAAFVVLPWLTPRFF
;
A
#
# COMPACT_ATOMS: atom_id res chain seq x y z
N MET A 1 -18.07 18.78 20.65
CA MET A 1 -17.92 19.71 19.49
C MET A 1 -16.54 20.35 19.46
N THR A 2 -16.06 20.98 20.54
CA THR A 2 -14.72 21.62 20.62
C THR A 2 -13.55 20.66 20.34
N SER A 3 -13.64 19.41 20.82
CA SER A 3 -12.60 18.39 20.59
C SER A 3 -12.40 18.01 19.12
N VAL A 4 -13.47 17.99 18.32
CA VAL A 4 -13.40 17.60 16.90
C VAL A 4 -12.67 18.69 16.09
N TRP A 5 -13.02 19.95 16.33
CA TRP A 5 -12.35 21.08 15.68
C TRP A 5 -10.88 21.20 16.09
N ALA A 6 -10.55 20.92 17.36
CA ALA A 6 -9.16 20.89 17.81
C ALA A 6 -8.34 19.78 17.13
N LEU A 7 -8.90 18.57 17.02
CA LEU A 7 -8.25 17.46 16.31
C LEU A 7 -8.11 17.76 14.81
N ALA A 8 -9.13 18.30 14.17
CA ALA A 8 -9.05 18.69 12.77
C ALA A 8 -7.99 19.78 12.54
N ALA A 9 -7.93 20.80 13.41
CA ALA A 9 -6.89 21.82 13.35
C ALA A 9 -5.49 21.24 13.55
N LEU A 10 -5.34 20.27 14.47
CA LEU A 10 -4.07 19.56 14.68
C LEU A 10 -3.65 18.78 13.42
N TRP A 11 -4.53 17.94 12.86
CA TRP A 11 -4.22 17.19 11.64
C TRP A 11 -3.92 18.10 10.43
N LEU A 12 -4.70 19.17 10.24
CA LEU A 12 -4.45 20.12 9.16
C LEU A 12 -3.17 20.93 9.35
N SER A 13 -2.82 21.30 10.58
CA SER A 13 -1.55 21.97 10.87
C SER A 13 -0.34 21.06 10.66
N LEU A 14 -0.44 19.77 11.04
CA LEU A 14 0.59 18.78 10.75
C LEU A 14 0.74 18.55 9.23
N ALA A 15 -0.37 18.48 8.48
CA ALA A 15 -0.34 18.38 7.03
C ALA A 15 0.28 19.64 6.38
N LEU A 16 -0.04 20.84 6.88
CA LEU A 16 0.58 22.08 6.41
C LEU A 16 2.09 22.10 6.68
N ILE A 17 2.52 21.74 7.89
CA ILE A 17 3.94 21.64 8.26
C ILE A 17 4.64 20.62 7.36
N SER A 18 4.01 19.46 7.12
CA SER A 18 4.50 18.46 6.18
C SER A 18 4.70 19.03 4.78
N GLY A 19 3.72 19.77 4.25
CA GLY A 19 3.83 20.41 2.93
C GLY A 19 4.98 21.41 2.85
N LEU A 20 5.17 22.22 3.89
CA LEU A 20 6.30 23.16 3.96
C LEU A 20 7.64 22.42 4.02
N LEU A 21 7.73 21.35 4.83
CA LEU A 21 8.93 20.51 4.94
C LEU A 21 9.23 19.78 3.63
N SER A 22 8.21 19.29 2.93
CA SER A 22 8.33 18.65 1.62
C SER A 22 9.03 19.58 0.62
N ILE A 23 8.61 20.86 0.57
CA ILE A 23 9.23 21.87 -0.30
C ILE A 23 10.68 22.14 0.12
N TRP A 24 10.95 22.28 1.42
CA TRP A 24 12.29 22.57 1.94
C TRP A 24 13.28 21.43 1.72
N LEU A 25 12.83 20.19 1.94
CA LEU A 25 13.64 18.98 1.85
C LEU A 25 13.67 18.39 0.43
N ARG A 26 12.83 18.90 -0.49
CA ARG A 26 12.65 18.40 -1.86
C ARG A 26 12.27 16.91 -1.91
N VAL A 27 11.39 16.50 -1.01
CA VAL A 27 10.82 15.15 -0.93
C VAL A 27 9.33 15.24 -1.24
N SER A 28 8.70 14.18 -1.74
CA SER A 28 7.25 14.16 -1.98
C SER A 28 6.44 14.56 -0.75
N THR A 29 5.34 15.26 -0.96
CA THR A 29 4.38 15.64 0.09
C THR A 29 3.85 14.41 0.82
N ALA A 30 3.48 13.35 0.10
CA ALA A 30 2.96 12.12 0.70
C ALA A 30 3.94 11.46 1.70
N LEU A 31 5.22 11.31 1.32
CA LEU A 31 6.24 10.79 2.25
C LEU A 31 6.44 11.71 3.45
N SER A 32 6.41 13.03 3.23
CA SER A 32 6.54 14.00 4.31
C SER A 32 5.38 13.89 5.31
N GLU A 33 4.16 13.64 4.83
CA GLU A 33 2.97 13.51 5.69
C GLU A 33 3.07 12.27 6.58
N ILE A 34 3.53 11.15 6.02
CA ILE A 34 3.76 9.91 6.77
C ILE A 34 4.84 10.12 7.84
N VAL A 35 5.95 10.75 7.49
CA VAL A 35 7.06 11.00 8.43
C VAL A 35 6.62 11.95 9.55
N VAL A 36 6.01 13.08 9.20
CA VAL A 36 5.52 14.06 10.19
C VAL A 36 4.45 13.45 11.07
N GLY A 37 3.50 12.69 10.51
CA GLY A 37 2.48 11.98 11.27
C GLY A 37 3.07 10.97 12.25
N THR A 38 4.05 10.17 11.81
CA THR A 38 4.73 9.18 12.67
C THR A 38 5.53 9.85 13.78
N VAL A 39 6.25 10.93 13.48
CA VAL A 39 7.01 11.70 14.47
C VAL A 39 6.07 12.39 15.46
N ALA A 40 4.97 12.97 14.99
CA ALA A 40 3.94 13.56 15.84
C ALA A 40 3.35 12.50 16.78
N GLN A 41 3.03 11.30 16.27
CA GLN A 41 2.54 10.19 17.08
C GLN A 41 3.55 9.76 18.14
N LEU A 42 4.84 9.69 17.81
CA LEU A 42 5.88 9.35 18.76
C LEU A 42 6.00 10.41 19.87
N ILE A 43 6.06 11.70 19.50
CA ILE A 43 6.25 12.81 20.44
C ILE A 43 5.02 12.95 21.35
N PHE A 44 3.82 13.04 20.78
CA PHE A 44 2.60 13.20 21.56
C PHE A 44 2.26 11.94 22.36
N GLY A 45 2.52 10.76 21.78
CA GLY A 45 2.36 9.48 22.45
C GLY A 45 3.24 9.35 23.70
N ALA A 46 4.49 9.81 23.63
CA ALA A 46 5.43 9.77 24.75
C ALA A 46 5.16 10.88 25.80
N ALA A 47 4.74 12.08 25.38
CA ALA A 47 4.61 13.23 26.26
C ALA A 47 3.25 13.32 26.98
N ILE A 48 2.16 13.04 26.28
CA ILE A 48 0.79 13.36 26.72
C ILE A 48 -0.13 12.12 26.65
N GLY A 49 0.31 11.06 25.97
CA GLY A 49 -0.44 9.83 25.74
C GLY A 49 -1.02 9.78 24.32
N SER A 50 -1.21 8.56 23.79
CA SER A 50 -1.67 8.29 22.42
C SER A 50 -3.05 8.87 22.08
N ALA A 51 -3.83 9.28 23.08
CA ALA A 51 -5.17 9.82 22.92
C ALA A 51 -5.20 11.21 22.24
N LEU A 52 -4.10 11.97 22.24
CA LEU A 52 -4.10 13.36 21.76
C LEU A 52 -4.34 13.50 20.25
N LEU A 53 -3.88 12.53 19.45
CA LEU A 53 -4.08 12.54 18.00
C LEU A 53 -5.47 12.04 17.58
N GLY A 54 -6.22 11.44 18.51
CA GLY A 54 -7.56 10.91 18.24
C GLY A 54 -7.58 9.88 17.11
N THR A 55 -6.50 9.12 16.88
CA THR A 55 -6.41 8.14 15.77
C THR A 55 -7.51 7.09 15.80
N ASP A 56 -8.11 6.87 16.98
CA ASP A 56 -9.23 5.95 17.16
C ASP A 56 -10.61 6.52 16.86
N GLU A 57 -10.72 7.83 16.65
CA GLU A 57 -11.98 8.50 16.31
C GLU A 57 -12.56 7.98 14.98
N SER A 58 -13.85 7.67 14.99
CA SER A 58 -14.55 7.06 13.85
C SER A 58 -14.45 7.89 12.56
N TRP A 59 -14.51 9.22 12.67
CA TRP A 59 -14.42 10.12 11.50
C TRP A 59 -13.00 10.18 10.92
N ILE A 60 -11.96 10.06 11.75
CA ILE A 60 -10.55 10.00 11.29
C ILE A 60 -10.30 8.66 10.59
N LYS A 61 -10.74 7.55 11.19
CA LYS A 61 -10.68 6.21 10.57
C LYS A 61 -11.43 6.14 9.24
N PHE A 62 -12.59 6.78 9.18
CA PHE A 62 -13.37 6.87 7.94
C PHE A 62 -12.63 7.65 6.85
N LEU A 63 -12.16 8.87 7.15
CA LEU A 63 -11.45 9.70 6.17
C LEU A 63 -10.15 9.05 5.68
N SER A 64 -9.35 8.50 6.59
CA SER A 64 -8.11 7.78 6.23
C SER A 64 -8.38 6.53 5.40
N GLY A 65 -9.41 5.75 5.75
CA GLY A 65 -9.85 4.60 4.98
C GLY A 65 -10.32 4.97 3.57
N VAL A 66 -11.15 6.01 3.45
CA VAL A 66 -11.60 6.52 2.14
C VAL A 66 -10.42 6.99 1.30
N GLY A 67 -9.50 7.78 1.88
CA GLY A 67 -8.31 8.25 1.17
C GLY A 67 -7.44 7.10 0.65
N ALA A 68 -7.17 6.10 1.49
CA ALA A 68 -6.39 4.92 1.10
C ALA A 68 -7.06 4.13 -0.04
N ILE A 69 -8.37 3.90 0.03
CA ILE A 69 -9.12 3.18 -1.00
C ILE A 69 -9.12 3.97 -2.31
N VAL A 70 -9.39 5.28 -2.27
CA VAL A 70 -9.45 6.13 -3.47
C VAL A 70 -8.09 6.20 -4.16
N LEU A 71 -7.00 6.40 -3.41
CA LEU A 71 -5.64 6.45 -3.99
C LEU A 71 -5.24 5.11 -4.61
N THR A 72 -5.57 3.99 -3.97
CA THR A 72 -5.26 2.65 -4.50
C THR A 72 -6.11 2.35 -5.75
N PHE A 73 -7.38 2.73 -5.73
CA PHE A 73 -8.26 2.61 -6.89
C PHE A 73 -7.76 3.44 -8.08
N LEU A 74 -7.39 4.70 -7.83
CA LEU A 74 -6.90 5.60 -8.85
C LEU A 74 -5.59 5.11 -9.47
N ALA A 75 -4.69 4.56 -8.65
CA ALA A 75 -3.48 3.91 -9.13
C ALA A 75 -3.76 2.70 -10.03
N GLY A 76 -4.78 1.90 -9.69
CA GLY A 76 -5.23 0.80 -10.54
C GLY A 76 -5.90 1.27 -11.84
N ALA A 77 -6.67 2.36 -11.77
CA ALA A 77 -7.35 2.95 -12.92
C ALA A 77 -6.38 3.61 -13.92
N GLU A 78 -5.26 4.14 -13.45
CA GLU A 78 -4.18 4.67 -14.31
C GLU A 78 -3.29 3.59 -14.92
N LEU A 79 -3.49 2.31 -14.57
CA LEU A 79 -2.72 1.22 -15.14
C LEU A 79 -3.10 1.03 -16.62
N ASP A 80 -2.24 1.50 -17.51
CA ASP A 80 -2.42 1.37 -18.96
C ASP A 80 -2.17 -0.09 -19.40
N PRO A 81 -3.20 -0.84 -19.84
CA PRO A 81 -3.05 -2.25 -20.21
C PRO A 81 -2.21 -2.45 -21.47
N VAL A 82 -2.05 -1.42 -22.32
CA VAL A 82 -1.19 -1.48 -23.50
C VAL A 82 0.27 -1.46 -23.07
N VAL A 83 0.64 -0.51 -22.20
CA VAL A 83 2.00 -0.42 -21.66
C VAL A 83 2.32 -1.64 -20.79
N PHE A 84 1.36 -2.12 -20.00
CA PHE A 84 1.51 -3.36 -19.24
C PHE A 84 1.84 -4.53 -20.17
N LYS A 85 1.12 -4.71 -21.29
CA LYS A 85 1.40 -5.79 -22.26
C LYS A 85 2.75 -5.62 -22.96
N LEU A 86 3.20 -4.40 -23.18
CA LEU A 86 4.51 -4.13 -23.80
C LEU A 86 5.67 -4.41 -22.83
N LYS A 87 5.48 -4.10 -21.54
CA LYS A 87 6.49 -4.16 -20.47
C LYS A 87 6.24 -5.24 -19.43
N TRP A 88 5.43 -6.25 -19.77
CA TRP A 88 4.97 -7.25 -18.80
C TRP A 88 6.13 -8.04 -18.20
N LYS A 89 7.18 -8.32 -18.98
CA LYS A 89 8.35 -9.07 -18.49
C LYS A 89 9.10 -8.26 -17.45
N GLU A 90 9.34 -6.99 -17.72
CA GLU A 90 10.01 -6.06 -16.82
C GLU A 90 9.19 -5.85 -15.55
N ALA A 91 7.89 -5.57 -15.70
CA ALA A 91 6.99 -5.38 -14.56
C ALA A 91 6.90 -6.62 -13.68
N VAL A 92 6.71 -7.81 -14.27
CA VAL A 92 6.68 -9.10 -13.53
C VAL A 92 8.01 -9.38 -12.87
N ALA A 93 9.13 -9.19 -13.56
CA ALA A 93 10.45 -9.43 -12.98
C ALA A 93 10.70 -8.52 -11.77
N VAL A 94 10.43 -7.22 -11.90
CA VAL A 94 10.59 -6.24 -10.82
C VAL A 94 9.60 -6.51 -9.69
N GLY A 95 8.33 -6.77 -10.00
CA GLY A 95 7.29 -7.07 -9.02
C GLY A 95 7.57 -8.34 -8.21
N LEU A 96 7.99 -9.43 -8.87
CA LEU A 96 8.34 -10.67 -8.16
C LEU A 96 9.65 -10.52 -7.38
N ALA A 97 10.67 -9.85 -7.93
CA ALA A 97 11.92 -9.63 -7.22
C ALA A 97 11.71 -8.75 -5.99
N SER A 98 10.96 -7.65 -6.13
CA SER A 98 10.61 -6.75 -5.02
C SER A 98 9.71 -7.40 -3.98
N PHE A 99 8.96 -8.46 -4.32
CA PHE A 99 8.22 -9.24 -3.34
C PHE A 99 9.10 -10.29 -2.65
N PHE A 100 9.67 -11.22 -3.42
CA PHE A 100 10.33 -12.41 -2.88
C PHE A 100 11.61 -12.11 -2.12
N PHE A 101 12.37 -11.10 -2.56
CA PHE A 101 13.65 -10.76 -1.94
C PHE A 101 13.45 -10.25 -0.49
N PRO A 102 12.64 -9.21 -0.22
CA PRO A 102 12.34 -8.82 1.15
C PRO A 102 11.50 -9.87 1.89
N PHE A 103 10.58 -10.58 1.23
CA PHE A 103 9.79 -11.63 1.89
C PHE A 103 10.68 -12.70 2.53
N LEU A 104 11.55 -13.33 1.73
CA LEU A 104 12.44 -14.39 2.22
C LEU A 104 13.54 -13.82 3.11
N GLY A 105 14.08 -12.64 2.77
CA GLY A 105 15.14 -11.99 3.55
C GLY A 105 14.67 -11.61 4.95
N CYS A 106 13.50 -10.96 5.08
CA CYS A 106 12.95 -10.57 6.37
C CYS A 106 12.40 -11.77 7.15
N ALA A 107 11.81 -12.79 6.50
CA ALA A 107 11.39 -14.01 7.19
C ALA A 107 12.59 -14.78 7.74
N ALA A 108 13.66 -14.94 6.95
CA ALA A 108 14.89 -15.57 7.40
C ALA A 108 15.57 -14.75 8.51
N GLY A 109 15.62 -13.43 8.37
CA GLY A 109 16.14 -12.53 9.40
C GLY A 109 15.35 -12.63 10.71
N ALA A 110 14.02 -12.62 10.65
CA ALA A 110 13.17 -12.79 11.82
C ALA A 110 13.42 -14.13 12.52
N HIS A 111 13.54 -15.22 11.76
CA HIS A 111 13.75 -16.54 12.34
C HIS A 111 15.17 -16.73 12.89
N TYR A 112 16.19 -16.48 12.07
CA TYR A 112 17.58 -16.81 12.40
C TYR A 112 18.31 -15.73 13.18
N VAL A 113 17.96 -14.44 13.01
CA VAL A 113 18.63 -13.33 13.71
C VAL A 113 17.85 -12.90 14.95
N LEU A 114 16.53 -12.75 14.84
CA LEU A 114 15.68 -12.31 15.96
C LEU A 114 15.14 -13.47 16.80
N GLY A 115 15.32 -14.72 16.36
CA GLY A 115 14.86 -15.91 17.08
C GLY A 115 13.34 -16.05 17.13
N TRP A 116 12.62 -15.46 16.18
CA TRP A 116 11.17 -15.55 16.13
C TRP A 116 10.71 -16.94 15.70
N GLU A 117 9.56 -17.36 16.22
CA GLU A 117 8.87 -18.56 15.76
C GLU A 117 8.58 -18.50 14.25
N VAL A 118 8.40 -19.68 13.64
CA VAL A 118 8.26 -19.82 12.18
C VAL A 118 7.09 -18.98 11.63
N MET A 119 5.92 -19.04 12.28
CA MET A 119 4.74 -18.34 11.79
C MET A 119 4.86 -16.79 11.89
N PRO A 120 5.26 -16.20 13.04
CA PRO A 120 5.60 -14.78 13.11
C PRO A 120 6.66 -14.34 12.10
N SER A 121 7.66 -15.19 11.83
CA SER A 121 8.70 -14.92 10.84
C SER A 121 8.13 -14.81 9.42
N TRP A 122 7.24 -15.71 9.02
CA TRP A 122 6.53 -15.59 7.74
C TRP A 122 5.70 -14.32 7.65
N LEU A 123 4.98 -13.96 8.71
CA LEU A 123 4.18 -12.73 8.76
C LEU A 123 5.06 -11.48 8.66
N ALA A 124 6.23 -11.47 9.29
CA ALA A 124 7.20 -10.40 9.17
C ALA A 124 7.69 -10.27 7.72
N GLY A 125 7.99 -11.40 7.07
CA GLY A 125 8.33 -11.44 5.65
C GLY A 125 7.25 -10.78 4.79
N VAL A 126 5.99 -11.21 4.97
CA VAL A 126 4.86 -10.66 4.20
C VAL A 126 4.71 -9.16 4.43
N ALA A 127 4.75 -8.72 5.69
CA ALA A 127 4.58 -7.31 6.06
C ALA A 127 5.65 -6.41 5.42
N MET A 128 6.88 -6.90 5.27
CA MET A 128 7.99 -6.16 4.68
C MET A 128 8.06 -6.25 3.15
N SER A 129 7.34 -7.19 2.54
CA SER A 129 7.34 -7.41 1.09
C SER A 129 6.28 -6.64 0.31
N THR A 130 5.29 -6.04 0.99
CA THR A 130 4.25 -5.27 0.30
C THR A 130 4.73 -3.85 0.00
N THR A 131 4.40 -3.35 -1.19
CA THR A 131 4.71 -1.98 -1.60
C THR A 131 3.43 -1.15 -1.56
N SER A 132 3.42 0.00 -0.88
CA SER A 132 2.23 0.85 -0.83
C SER A 132 2.00 1.55 -2.17
N VAL A 133 1.15 0.95 -3.01
CA VAL A 133 0.74 1.51 -4.32
C VAL A 133 0.23 2.94 -4.18
N ALA A 134 -0.57 3.24 -3.14
CA ALA A 134 -1.11 4.58 -2.92
C ALA A 134 -0.02 5.65 -2.76
N VAL A 135 1.04 5.35 -2.02
CA VAL A 135 2.16 6.28 -1.80
C VAL A 135 2.99 6.39 -3.08
N VAL A 136 3.33 5.27 -3.71
CA VAL A 136 4.08 5.27 -4.98
C VAL A 136 3.32 6.08 -6.03
N TYR A 137 2.02 5.88 -6.14
CA TYR A 137 1.17 6.60 -7.08
C TYR A 137 1.11 8.10 -6.80
N ALA A 138 0.94 8.52 -5.55
CA ALA A 138 0.98 9.93 -5.18
C ALA A 138 2.32 10.58 -5.58
N VAL A 139 3.43 9.89 -5.36
CA VAL A 139 4.77 10.33 -5.79
C VAL A 139 4.87 10.41 -7.32
N MET A 140 4.37 9.40 -8.04
CA MET A 140 4.40 9.39 -9.52
C MET A 140 3.58 10.55 -10.11
N LEU A 141 2.43 10.88 -9.50
CA LEU A 141 1.63 12.05 -9.89
C LEU A 141 2.35 13.36 -9.58
N GLU A 142 2.85 13.52 -8.35
CA GLU A 142 3.48 14.74 -7.88
C GLU A 142 4.70 15.13 -8.73
N PHE A 143 5.50 14.15 -9.15
CA PHE A 143 6.65 14.35 -10.02
C PHE A 143 6.34 14.23 -11.53
N GLY A 144 5.09 13.93 -11.91
CA GLY A 144 4.68 13.79 -13.31
C GLY A 144 5.22 12.54 -14.03
N PHE A 145 5.65 11.52 -13.29
CA PHE A 145 6.15 10.26 -13.86
C PHE A 145 5.03 9.27 -14.24
N ASN A 146 3.79 9.49 -13.81
CA ASN A 146 2.66 8.62 -14.10
C ASN A 146 2.37 8.42 -15.61
N VAL A 147 2.72 9.41 -16.44
CA VAL A 147 2.59 9.31 -17.90
C VAL A 147 3.77 8.64 -18.60
N THR A 148 4.89 8.44 -17.90
CA THR A 148 6.12 7.85 -18.47
C THR A 148 6.08 6.33 -18.45
N ASP A 149 6.77 5.69 -19.40
CA ASP A 149 6.91 4.22 -19.42
C ASP A 149 7.55 3.69 -18.13
N TYR A 150 8.48 4.45 -17.54
CA TYR A 150 9.09 4.12 -16.25
C TYR A 150 8.03 4.08 -15.13
N GLY A 151 7.28 5.16 -14.94
CA GLY A 151 6.26 5.24 -13.89
C GLY A 151 5.17 4.19 -14.07
N LYS A 152 4.69 3.99 -15.29
CA LYS A 152 3.72 2.92 -15.62
C LYS A 152 4.26 1.52 -15.32
N THR A 153 5.54 1.26 -15.61
CA THR A 153 6.18 -0.04 -15.29
C THR A 153 6.33 -0.23 -13.78
N VAL A 154 6.66 0.82 -13.03
CA VAL A 154 6.75 0.77 -11.56
C VAL A 154 5.38 0.52 -10.93
N LEU A 155 4.33 1.21 -11.39
CA LEU A 155 2.95 0.99 -10.91
C LEU A 155 2.47 -0.43 -11.21
N ALA A 156 2.78 -0.94 -12.41
CA ALA A 156 2.53 -2.34 -12.79
C ALA A 156 3.26 -3.34 -11.89
N ALA A 157 4.53 -3.08 -11.57
CA ALA A 157 5.29 -3.91 -10.65
C ALA A 157 4.65 -3.92 -9.25
N CYS A 158 4.24 -2.77 -8.73
CA CYS A 158 3.59 -2.67 -7.41
C CYS A 158 2.30 -3.48 -7.35
N PHE A 159 1.50 -3.50 -8.42
CA PHE A 159 0.29 -4.33 -8.50
C PHE A 159 0.62 -5.83 -8.40
N ILE A 160 1.72 -6.28 -9.02
CA ILE A 160 2.19 -7.67 -8.93
C ILE A 160 2.65 -7.99 -7.51
N THR A 161 3.34 -7.04 -6.85
CA THR A 161 3.76 -7.18 -5.46
C THR A 161 2.55 -7.34 -4.54
N ASP A 162 1.51 -6.52 -4.71
CA ASP A 162 0.26 -6.60 -3.93
C ASP A 162 -0.48 -7.92 -4.15
N LEU A 163 -0.53 -8.41 -5.40
CA LEU A 163 -1.06 -9.73 -5.70
C LEU A 163 -0.27 -10.82 -4.98
N GLY A 164 1.07 -10.73 -4.98
CA GLY A 164 1.96 -11.61 -4.24
C GLY A 164 1.63 -11.64 -2.74
N THR A 165 1.45 -10.48 -2.13
CA THR A 165 1.07 -10.33 -0.71
C THR A 165 -0.28 -10.99 -0.42
N VAL A 166 -1.30 -10.72 -1.24
CA VAL A 166 -2.64 -11.31 -1.05
C VAL A 166 -2.59 -12.83 -1.20
N LEU A 167 -1.83 -13.35 -2.17
CA LEU A 167 -1.64 -14.78 -2.33
C LEU A 167 -0.89 -15.40 -1.15
N ALA A 168 0.17 -14.75 -0.65
CA ALA A 168 0.94 -15.23 0.48
C ALA A 168 0.09 -15.28 1.76
N LEU A 169 -0.63 -14.20 2.09
CA LEU A 169 -1.58 -14.19 3.23
C LEU A 169 -2.68 -15.23 3.03
N GLY A 170 -3.20 -15.33 1.81
CA GLY A 170 -4.16 -16.35 1.43
C GLY A 170 -3.64 -17.75 1.73
N LEU A 171 -2.41 -18.08 1.33
CA LEU A 171 -1.83 -19.41 1.59
C LEU A 171 -1.51 -19.65 3.07
N ILE A 172 -1.11 -18.63 3.81
CA ILE A 172 -0.80 -18.74 5.24
C ILE A 172 -2.06 -18.98 6.07
N PHE A 173 -3.17 -18.29 5.75
CA PHE A 173 -4.39 -18.30 6.57
C PHE A 173 -5.55 -19.11 5.98
N ALA A 174 -5.51 -19.49 4.70
CA ALA A 174 -6.65 -20.17 4.08
C ALA A 174 -6.84 -21.55 4.71
N PRO A 175 -8.05 -21.86 5.21
CA PRO A 175 -8.41 -23.25 5.45
C PRO A 175 -8.53 -23.92 4.08
N PHE A 176 -7.61 -24.81 3.72
CA PHE A 176 -7.63 -25.55 2.45
C PHE A 176 -8.84 -26.50 2.40
N THR A 177 -9.99 -25.94 2.04
CA THR A 177 -11.29 -26.60 2.01
C THR A 177 -11.92 -26.48 0.62
N LEU A 178 -13.01 -27.19 0.38
CA LEU A 178 -13.76 -27.09 -0.88
C LEU A 178 -14.22 -25.65 -1.18
N LYS A 179 -14.50 -24.85 -0.16
CA LYS A 179 -14.87 -23.42 -0.33
C LYS A 179 -13.72 -22.61 -0.93
N THR A 180 -12.49 -22.89 -0.52
CA THR A 180 -11.28 -22.25 -1.06
C THR A 180 -11.06 -22.64 -2.52
N ALA A 181 -11.29 -23.92 -2.88
CA ALA A 181 -11.24 -24.37 -4.26
C ALA A 181 -12.29 -23.68 -5.14
N VAL A 182 -13.53 -23.55 -4.65
CA VAL A 182 -14.60 -22.81 -5.35
C VAL A 182 -14.24 -21.33 -5.49
N PHE A 183 -13.73 -20.69 -4.43
CA PHE A 183 -13.31 -19.29 -4.48
C PHE A 183 -12.22 -19.06 -5.53
N VAL A 184 -11.19 -19.90 -5.56
CA VAL A 184 -10.11 -19.82 -6.55
C VAL A 184 -10.67 -20.02 -7.96
N ALA A 185 -11.53 -21.02 -8.16
CA ALA A 185 -12.13 -21.29 -9.47
C ALA A 185 -12.97 -20.10 -9.98
N VAL A 186 -13.81 -19.51 -9.11
CA VAL A 186 -14.62 -18.33 -9.44
C VAL A 186 -13.72 -17.11 -9.68
N GLY A 187 -12.69 -16.90 -8.87
CA GLY A 187 -11.74 -15.80 -9.05
C GLY A 187 -11.01 -15.88 -10.38
N VAL A 188 -10.47 -17.06 -10.73
CA VAL A 188 -9.82 -17.29 -12.04
C VAL A 188 -10.81 -17.08 -13.18
N ALA A 189 -12.03 -17.60 -13.07
CA ALA A 189 -13.08 -17.39 -14.07
C ALA A 189 -13.39 -15.90 -14.24
N ALA A 190 -13.52 -15.14 -13.14
CA ALA A 190 -13.74 -13.70 -13.18
C ALA A 190 -12.56 -12.97 -13.86
N PHE A 191 -11.31 -13.31 -13.53
CA PHE A 191 -10.13 -12.71 -14.16
C PHE A 191 -10.04 -12.98 -15.66
N VAL A 192 -10.57 -14.10 -16.16
CA VAL A 192 -10.58 -14.43 -17.60
C VAL A 192 -11.78 -13.78 -18.30
N VAL A 193 -12.96 -13.80 -17.67
CA VAL A 193 -14.21 -13.35 -18.29
C VAL A 193 -14.36 -11.82 -18.26
N LEU A 194 -13.99 -11.17 -17.15
CA LEU A 194 -14.18 -9.73 -16.99
C LEU A 194 -13.44 -8.90 -18.05
N PRO A 195 -12.14 -9.12 -18.35
CA PRO A 195 -11.46 -8.33 -19.38
C PRO A 195 -12.08 -8.43 -20.77
N TRP A 196 -12.81 -9.51 -21.06
CA TRP A 196 -13.56 -9.66 -22.31
C TRP A 196 -14.95 -9.02 -22.27
N LEU A 197 -15.59 -8.99 -21.10
CA LEU A 197 -16.92 -8.44 -20.90
C LEU A 197 -16.89 -6.91 -20.80
N THR A 198 -15.93 -6.34 -20.07
CA THR A 198 -15.86 -4.89 -19.78
C THR A 198 -15.86 -4.00 -21.04
N PRO A 199 -15.08 -4.29 -22.11
CA PRO A 199 -15.06 -3.47 -23.33
C PRO A 199 -16.35 -3.50 -24.15
N ARG A 200 -17.35 -4.32 -23.76
CA ARG A 200 -18.65 -4.39 -24.43
C ARG A 200 -19.73 -3.57 -23.74
N PHE A 201 -19.48 -3.20 -22.48
CA PHE A 201 -20.39 -2.40 -21.67
C PHE A 201 -19.90 -0.95 -21.49
N PHE A 202 -18.58 -0.72 -21.64
CA PHE A 202 -17.92 0.58 -21.60
C PHE A 202 -17.05 0.76 -22.84
#